data_AF-A0A562ZPS0-F1
#
_entry.id   AF-A0A562ZPS0-F1
#
_cell.length_a   1.000
_cell.length_b   1.000
_cell.length_c   1.000
_cell.angle_alpha   90.00
_cell.angle_beta   90.00
_cell.angle_gamma   90.00
#
_symmetry.space_group_name_H-M   'P 1'
#
loop_
_entity.id
_entity.type
_entity.pdbx_description
1 polymer ?
#
loop_
_entity_poly.entity_id
_entity_poly.type
_entity_poly.pdbx_seq_one_letter_code
_entity_poly.pdbx_strand_id
1 'polypeptide(L)' 'MRHLAILACLGACLAGCGDGVHTLYRSNASDPNKREHVATFDASEGDKYNAANCTLASNLLQEQPRNLIRFWCEKGPYKK' A
#
# COMPACT_ATOMS: atom_id res chain seq x y z
N MET A 1 0.96 -48.26 6.72
CA MET A 1 1.28 -47.48 5.51
C MET A 1 -0.03 -46.95 4.94
N ARG A 2 -0.46 -45.76 5.37
CA ARG A 2 -1.71 -45.12 4.90
C ARG A 2 -1.31 -44.03 3.92
N HIS A 3 -1.95 -44.06 2.76
CA HIS A 3 -1.53 -43.39 1.54
C HIS A 3 -1.52 -41.86 1.66
N LEU A 4 -0.51 -41.28 1.02
CA LEU A 4 -0.31 -39.88 0.68
C LEU A 4 -1.59 -39.24 0.16
N ALA A 5 -2.02 -38.13 0.76
CA ALA A 5 -2.94 -37.18 0.14
C ALA A 5 -2.27 -35.80 0.16
N ILE A 6 -1.43 -35.56 -0.84
CA ILE A 6 -0.89 -34.22 -1.12
C ILE A 6 -2.00 -33.45 -1.83
N LEU A 7 -2.75 -32.67 -1.07
CA LEU A 7 -3.73 -31.73 -1.60
C LEU A 7 -2.95 -30.51 -2.10
N ALA A 8 -2.63 -30.50 -3.39
CA ALA A 8 -2.03 -29.38 -4.08
C ALA A 8 -3.05 -28.24 -4.17
N CYS A 9 -3.03 -27.32 -3.19
CA CYS A 9 -3.72 -26.03 -3.30
C CYS A 9 -2.95 -25.12 -4.26
N LEU A 10 -3.16 -25.34 -5.56
CA LEU A 10 -2.89 -24.36 -6.61
C LEU A 10 -3.93 -23.23 -6.50
N GLY A 11 -3.79 -22.39 -5.47
CA GLY A 11 -4.54 -21.16 -5.32
C GLY A 11 -3.90 -20.08 -6.18
N ALA A 12 -4.45 -19.88 -7.37
CA ALA A 12 -4.06 -18.85 -8.33
C ALA A 12 -3.87 -17.49 -7.65
N CYS A 13 -2.64 -16.96 -7.70
CA CYS A 13 -2.38 -15.57 -7.40
C CYS A 13 -3.07 -14.73 -8.48
N LEU A 14 -4.23 -14.16 -8.15
CA LEU A 14 -4.78 -13.01 -8.84
C LEU A 14 -3.79 -11.86 -8.67
N ALA A 15 -2.78 -11.78 -9.53
CA ALA A 15 -1.99 -10.58 -9.70
C ALA A 15 -2.95 -9.51 -10.22
N GLY A 16 -3.48 -8.69 -9.31
CA GLY A 16 -4.38 -7.60 -9.63
C GLY A 16 -3.70 -6.67 -10.63
N CYS A 17 -4.16 -6.73 -11.87
CA CYS A 17 -3.76 -5.88 -12.97
C CYS A 17 -4.29 -4.46 -12.70
N GLY A 18 -3.54 -3.74 -11.90
CA GLY A 18 -3.62 -2.29 -11.80
C GLY A 18 -2.18 -1.82 -11.80
N ASP A 19 -1.92 -0.75 -12.54
CA ASP A 19 -0.64 -0.05 -12.63
C ASP A 19 0.03 -0.13 -11.26
N GLY A 20 1.27 -0.64 -11.21
CA GLY A 20 1.96 -0.96 -9.96
C GLY A 20 2.28 0.25 -9.08
N VAL A 21 1.64 1.39 -9.35
CA VAL A 21 1.77 2.67 -8.68
C VAL A 21 0.98 2.67 -7.38
N HIS A 22 1.59 3.20 -6.33
CA HIS A 22 0.91 3.44 -5.04
C HIS A 22 1.08 4.89 -4.63
N THR A 23 0.05 5.47 -4.01
CA THR A 23 0.06 6.86 -3.59
C THR A 23 -0.13 6.95 -2.08
N LEU A 24 0.77 7.65 -1.41
CA LEU A 24 0.68 7.97 0.00
C LEU A 24 -0.10 9.27 0.18
N TYR A 25 -1.14 9.19 0.99
CA TYR A 25 -1.94 10.32 1.43
C TYR A 25 -1.76 10.57 2.92
N ARG A 26 -2.12 11.79 3.33
CA ARG A 26 -2.31 12.15 4.73
C ARG A 26 -3.63 12.89 4.94
N SER A 27 -4.15 12.88 6.16
CA SER A 27 -5.29 13.72 6.53
C SER A 27 -4.85 15.18 6.68
N ASN A 28 -5.71 16.13 6.33
CA ASN A 28 -5.47 17.54 6.65
C ASN A 28 -5.69 17.78 8.16
N ALA A 29 -4.86 18.63 8.78
CA ALA A 29 -4.90 18.89 10.22
C ALA A 29 -6.15 19.65 10.69
N SER A 30 -6.74 20.47 9.81
CA SER A 30 -7.88 21.33 10.12
C SER A 30 -9.21 20.75 9.63
N ASP A 31 -9.18 19.87 8.64
CA ASP A 31 -10.34 19.19 8.08
C ASP A 31 -10.02 17.71 7.80
N PRO A 32 -10.40 16.78 8.70
CA PRO A 32 -10.05 15.37 8.55
C PRO A 32 -10.71 14.69 7.35
N ASN A 33 -11.69 15.33 6.69
CA ASN A 33 -12.29 14.81 5.46
C ASN A 33 -11.46 15.15 4.21
N LYS A 34 -10.49 16.06 4.33
CA LYS A 34 -9.56 16.39 3.25
C LYS A 34 -8.35 15.46 3.31
N ARG A 35 -8.03 14.89 2.15
CA ARG A 35 -6.81 14.13 1.92
C ARG A 35 -5.79 14.98 1.17
N GLU A 36 -4.55 14.89 1.59
CA GLU A 36 -3.42 15.59 0.97
C GLU A 36 -2.45 14.57 0.40
N HIS A 37 -2.02 14.79 -0.84
CA HIS A 37 -0.99 13.98 -1.48
C HIS A 37 0.36 14.23 -0.81
N VAL A 38 1.10 13.16 -0.51
CA VAL A 38 2.45 13.23 0.07
C VAL A 38 3.47 12.72 -0.93
N ALA A 39 3.26 11.52 -1.48
CA ALA A 39 4.20 10.87 -2.38
C ALA A 39 3.53 9.85 -3.29
N THR A 40 4.18 9.53 -4.40
CA THR A 40 3.79 8.45 -5.32
C THR A 40 4.98 7.50 -5.49
N PHE A 41 4.71 6.21 -5.39
CA PHE A 41 5.65 5.10 -5.48
C PHE A 41 5.41 4.38 -6.81
N ASP A 42 6.29 4.62 -7.77
CA ASP A 42 6.21 4.14 -9.15
C ASP A 42 7.60 3.67 -9.62
N ALA A 43 8.17 2.70 -8.90
CA ALA A 43 9.43 2.08 -9.28
C ALA A 43 9.20 0.92 -10.26
N SER A 44 10.22 0.63 -11.07
CA SER A 44 10.20 -0.41 -12.11
C SER A 44 10.04 -1.84 -11.57
N GLU A 45 10.32 -2.04 -10.28
CA GLU A 45 10.23 -3.28 -9.52
C GLU A 45 8.77 -3.74 -9.31
N GLY A 46 7.81 -2.85 -9.56
CA GLY A 46 6.39 -3.17 -9.70
C GLY A 46 5.59 -3.15 -8.40
N ASP A 47 4.35 -3.62 -8.50
CA ASP A 47 3.28 -3.44 -7.51
C ASP A 47 3.67 -3.80 -6.07
N LYS A 48 4.29 -4.97 -5.85
CA LYS A 48 4.69 -5.42 -4.50
C LYS A 48 5.73 -4.50 -3.88
N TYR A 49 6.72 -4.07 -4.67
CA TYR A 49 7.78 -3.18 -4.19
C TYR A 49 7.21 -1.80 -3.85
N ASN A 50 6.37 -1.27 -4.72
CA ASN A 50 5.75 0.04 -4.53
C ASN A 50 4.76 0.04 -3.35
N ALA A 51 3.95 -1.01 -3.20
CA ALA A 51 3.06 -1.19 -2.05
C ALA A 51 3.84 -1.29 -0.73
N ALA A 52 4.91 -2.09 -0.71
CA ALA A 52 5.74 -2.28 0.48
C ALA A 52 6.42 -0.97 0.90
N ASN A 53 7.00 -0.23 -0.04
CA ASN A 53 7.64 1.05 0.25
C ASN A 53 6.64 2.12 0.67
N CYS A 54 5.46 2.18 0.04
CA CYS A 54 4.40 3.08 0.48
C CYS A 54 3.98 2.78 1.93
N THR A 55 3.74 1.50 2.24
CA THR A 55 3.33 1.07 3.58
C THR A 55 4.40 1.38 4.62
N LEU A 56 5.67 1.10 4.31
CA LEU A 56 6.80 1.43 5.18
C LEU A 56 6.85 2.93 5.48
N ALA A 57 6.75 3.77 4.45
CA ALA A 57 6.74 5.23 4.62
C ALA A 57 5.54 5.70 5.47
N SER A 58 4.34 5.16 5.21
CA SER A 58 3.14 5.43 6.00
C SER A 58 3.37 5.13 7.48
N ASN A 59 3.93 3.98 7.81
CA ASN A 59 4.19 3.57 9.20
C ASN A 59 5.23 4.46 9.88
N LEU A 60 6.35 4.72 9.21
CA LEU A 60 7.42 5.58 9.75
C LEU A 60 6.93 7.00 10.05
N LEU A 61 6.05 7.54 9.20
CA LEU A 61 5.42 8.84 9.43
C LEU A 61 4.38 8.76 10.54
N GLN A 62 3.61 7.68 10.60
CA GLN A 62 2.61 7.48 11.64
C GLN A 62 3.23 7.40 13.05
N GLU A 63 4.42 6.81 13.17
CA GLU A 63 5.17 6.63 14.43
C GLU A 63 5.80 7.91 14.98
N GLN A 64 5.77 9.04 14.25
CA GLN A 64 6.34 10.29 14.73
C GLN A 64 5.63 10.78 16.01
N PRO A 65 6.36 11.32 17.02
CA PRO A 65 5.76 11.77 18.26
C PRO A 65 4.67 12.83 18.07
N ARG A 66 3.55 12.68 18.79
CA ARG A 66 2.39 13.59 18.77
C ARG A 66 1.73 13.74 17.40
N ASN A 67 1.86 12.73 16.54
CA ASN A 67 1.25 12.78 15.23
C ASN A 67 -0.27 12.52 15.29
N LEU A 68 -1.06 13.57 15.08
CA LEU A 68 -2.53 13.50 14.93
C LEU A 68 -2.95 13.26 13.47
N ILE A 69 -1.99 13.25 12.55
CA ILE A 69 -2.22 13.06 11.13
C ILE A 69 -2.26 11.57 10.83
N ARG A 70 -3.29 11.14 10.10
CA ARG A 70 -3.41 9.79 9.57
C ARG A 70 -2.67 9.70 8.25
N PHE A 71 -1.92 8.63 8.05
CA PHE A 71 -1.26 8.29 6.79
C PHE A 71 -1.82 6.99 6.24
N TRP A 72 -2.01 6.90 4.93
CA TRP A 72 -2.43 5.66 4.27
C TRP A 72 -2.01 5.61 2.82
N CYS A 73 -1.93 4.39 2.29
CA CYS A 73 -1.61 4.11 0.90
C CYS A 73 -2.88 3.74 0.12
N GLU A 74 -3.00 4.28 -1.09
CA GLU A 74 -4.00 3.85 -2.07
C GLU A 74 -3.29 3.34 -3.33
N LYS A 75 -3.81 2.25 -3.91
CA LYS A 75 -3.33 1.76 -5.20
C LYS A 75 -3.77 2.72 -6.32
N GLY A 76 -2.83 3.08 -7.19
CA GLY A 76 -3.03 3.92 -8.35
C GLY A 76 -2.27 5.25 -8.29
N PRO A 77 -2.17 5.95 -9.44
CA PRO A 77 -1.50 7.23 -9.54
C PRO A 77 -2.31 8.36 -8.89
N TYR A 78 -1.61 9.36 -8.38
CA TYR A 78 -2.23 10.60 -7.92
C TYR A 78 -2.88 11.35 -9.10
N LYS A 79 -4.10 11.87 -8.87
CA LYS A 79 -4.84 12.70 -9.82
C LYS A 79 -4.96 14.12 -9.24
N LYS A 80 -4.51 15.11 -10.02
CA LYS A 80 -4.57 16.54 -9.68
C LYS A 80 -5.99 17.09 -9.80
#